data_AF-A0A135LAX9-F1
#
_entry.id   AF-A0A135LAX9-F1
#
_cell.length_a   1.000
_cell.length_b   1.000
_cell.length_c   1.000
_cell.angle_alpha   90.00
_cell.angle_beta   90.00
_cell.angle_gamma   90.00
#
_symmetry.space_group_name_H-M   'P 1'
#
loop_
_entity.id
_entity.type
_entity.pdbx_description
1 polymer ?
#
loop_
_entity_poly.entity_id
_entity_poly.type
_entity_poly.pdbx_seq_one_letter_code
_entity_poly.pdbx_strand_id
1 'polypeptide(L)'
;MRFLGLSVLVFAISVSGQSTFKSQVAAIIPSPLPADPQSTAGGTRATTSGQYWDPREAISYKGTKIHVSKGCILINDSKRCEEYGEPYHVASGRIDVKMSATIYAGFDGNDKSDYVVPTCKMTPEWSHVPKNDDLHFIDNCLKNIRDETIQCCDSNTANEDKVRNPY
;
A
#
# COMPACT_ATOMS: atom_id res chain seq x y z
N MET A 1 27.73 58.13 -3.81
CA MET A 1 26.45 57.95 -4.52
C MET A 1 25.87 56.62 -4.03
N ARG A 2 25.16 56.57 -2.89
CA ARG A 2 23.69 56.62 -2.78
C ARG A 2 22.98 55.90 -3.93
N PHE A 3 22.49 54.69 -3.69
CA PHE A 3 21.10 54.32 -3.96
C PHE A 3 20.66 53.24 -2.97
N LEU A 4 19.73 53.64 -2.10
CA LEU A 4 18.83 52.78 -1.33
C LEU A 4 17.86 52.11 -2.28
N GLY A 5 17.58 50.84 -2.06
CA GLY A 5 16.56 50.09 -2.79
C GLY A 5 15.99 48.95 -1.95
N LEU A 6 15.44 49.29 -0.78
CA LEU A 6 14.51 48.40 -0.08
C LEU A 6 13.27 48.22 -0.96
N SER A 7 12.93 46.99 -1.32
CA SER A 7 11.58 46.66 -1.78
C SER A 7 11.08 45.48 -0.96
N VAL A 8 10.23 45.81 0.00
CA VAL A 8 9.49 44.89 0.84
C VAL A 8 8.15 44.67 0.15
N LEU A 9 7.86 43.44 -0.27
CA LEU A 9 6.52 43.01 -0.67
C LEU A 9 6.10 41.86 0.25
N VAL A 10 5.40 42.25 1.32
CA VAL A 10 4.64 41.38 2.19
C VAL A 10 3.29 41.15 1.52
N PHE A 11 2.99 39.90 1.15
CA PHE A 11 1.62 39.46 0.90
C PHE A 11 1.27 38.39 1.94
N ALA A 12 0.52 38.81 2.95
CA ALA A 12 -0.17 37.91 3.86
C ALA A 12 -1.54 37.58 3.22
N ILE A 13 -1.78 36.30 2.92
CA ILE A 13 -3.12 35.80 2.58
C ILE A 13 -3.51 34.84 3.71
N SER A 14 -4.35 35.36 4.61
CA SER A 14 -4.99 34.58 5.66
C SER A 14 -6.27 33.97 5.10
N VAL A 15 -6.41 32.65 5.16
CA VAL A 15 -7.66 31.94 4.86
C VAL A 15 -8.05 31.14 6.10
N SER A 16 -8.90 31.73 6.93
CA SER A 16 -9.53 31.11 8.09
C SER A 16 -10.76 30.33 7.64
N GLY A 17 -10.57 29.06 7.30
CA GLY A 17 -11.66 28.10 7.07
C GLY A 17 -11.88 27.24 8.31
N GLN A 18 -12.76 27.68 9.22
CA GLN A 18 -13.30 26.83 10.28
C GLN A 18 -14.45 26.00 9.72
N SER A 19 -14.22 24.72 9.43
CA SER A 19 -15.29 23.75 9.18
C SER A 19 -15.55 22.94 10.45
N THR A 20 -16.68 23.24 11.09
CA THR A 20 -17.24 22.49 12.21
C THR A 20 -17.88 21.20 11.69
N PHE A 21 -17.18 20.07 11.80
CA PHE A 21 -17.79 18.75 11.55
C PHE A 21 -18.54 18.30 12.80
N LYS A 22 -19.88 18.38 12.74
CA LYS A 22 -20.77 17.76 13.73
C LYS A 22 -20.75 16.25 13.51
N SER A 23 -20.13 15.55 14.46
CA SER A 23 -20.25 14.11 14.64
C SER A 23 -21.70 13.77 15.01
N GLN A 24 -22.41 13.08 14.12
CA GLN A 24 -23.67 12.42 14.46
C GLN A 24 -23.37 10.93 14.63
N VAL A 25 -23.35 10.52 15.89
CA VAL A 25 -23.37 9.13 16.33
C VAL A 25 -24.75 8.58 16.01
N ALA A 26 -24.87 7.80 14.93
CA ALA A 26 -26.04 6.97 14.68
C ALA A 26 -25.86 5.66 15.45
N ALA A 27 -26.62 5.49 16.53
CA ALA A 27 -26.75 4.23 17.25
C ALA A 27 -27.46 3.22 16.34
N ILE A 28 -26.74 2.20 15.88
CA ILE A 28 -27.32 1.06 15.16
C ILE A 28 -27.86 0.10 16.20
N ILE A 29 -29.18 0.01 16.28
CA ILE A 29 -29.93 -0.96 17.08
C ILE A 29 -29.69 -2.36 16.49
N PRO A 30 -29.35 -3.39 17.29
CA PRO A 30 -29.25 -4.76 16.81
C PRO A 30 -30.65 -5.33 16.50
N SER A 31 -30.85 -5.75 15.25
CA SER A 31 -32.05 -6.49 14.84
C SER A 31 -32.07 -7.91 15.47
N PRO A 32 -33.24 -8.40 15.91
CA PRO A 32 -33.38 -9.72 16.51
C PRO A 32 -33.22 -10.86 15.48
N LEU A 33 -32.48 -11.89 15.89
CA LEU A 33 -32.35 -13.19 15.24
C LEU A 33 -33.72 -13.85 15.05
N PRO A 34 -34.07 -14.35 13.85
CA PRO A 34 -35.10 -15.36 13.71
C PRO A 34 -34.53 -16.76 14.03
N ALA A 35 -35.25 -17.47 14.86
CA ALA A 35 -34.94 -18.80 15.39
C ALA A 35 -34.80 -19.89 14.32
N ASP A 36 -33.90 -20.84 14.58
CA ASP A 36 -33.77 -22.13 13.91
C ASP A 36 -35.10 -22.91 13.92
N PRO A 37 -35.43 -23.61 12.81
CA PRO A 37 -36.16 -24.85 12.85
C PRO A 37 -35.18 -26.04 12.70
N GLN A 38 -35.05 -26.84 13.77
CA GLN A 38 -34.41 -28.14 13.72
C GLN A 38 -35.26 -29.18 12.95
N SER A 39 -34.53 -30.01 12.19
CA SER A 39 -34.79 -31.42 11.84
C SER A 39 -35.92 -31.73 10.84
N THR A 40 -35.62 -32.43 9.74
CA THR A 40 -35.73 -33.90 9.63
C THR A 40 -35.19 -34.40 8.28
N ALA A 41 -34.73 -35.65 8.25
CA ALA A 41 -34.21 -36.38 7.09
C ALA A 41 -35.24 -36.57 5.95
N GLY A 42 -34.74 -36.68 4.71
CA GLY A 42 -35.52 -37.17 3.56
C GLY A 42 -34.94 -36.71 2.23
N GLY A 43 -34.20 -37.58 1.54
CA GLY A 43 -33.59 -37.25 0.25
C GLY A 43 -34.60 -37.11 -0.89
N THR A 44 -34.29 -36.25 -1.86
CA THR A 44 -34.61 -36.52 -3.27
C THR A 44 -33.64 -35.75 -4.17
N ARG A 45 -33.06 -36.48 -5.12
CA ARG A 45 -32.19 -36.03 -6.22
C ARG A 45 -32.82 -34.86 -7.00
N ALA A 46 -32.08 -33.77 -7.15
CA ALA A 46 -32.31 -32.79 -8.22
C ALA A 46 -30.96 -32.47 -8.89
N THR A 47 -30.79 -33.05 -10.07
CA THR A 47 -29.69 -32.81 -11.02
C THR A 47 -29.69 -31.34 -11.41
N THR A 48 -28.73 -30.56 -10.92
CA THR A 48 -28.50 -29.19 -11.40
C THR A 48 -27.20 -29.20 -12.20
N SER A 49 -27.30 -28.72 -13.44
CA SER A 49 -26.26 -28.61 -14.46
C SER A 49 -24.87 -28.35 -13.90
N GLY A 50 -23.93 -29.24 -14.22
CA GLY A 50 -22.53 -29.13 -13.81
C GLY A 50 -21.90 -27.83 -14.30
N GLN A 51 -21.68 -26.91 -13.36
CA GLN A 51 -20.58 -25.96 -13.50
C GLN A 51 -19.30 -26.79 -13.46
N TYR A 52 -18.65 -26.90 -14.62
CA TYR A 52 -17.31 -27.44 -14.74
C TYR A 52 -16.38 -26.55 -13.91
N TRP A 53 -16.04 -26.98 -12.70
CA TRP A 53 -14.96 -26.39 -11.93
C TRP A 53 -13.65 -26.79 -12.61
N ASP A 54 -12.97 -25.85 -13.28
CA ASP A 54 -11.58 -26.06 -13.72
C ASP A 54 -10.68 -26.01 -12.48
N PRO A 55 -9.98 -27.10 -12.10
CA PRO A 55 -9.06 -27.10 -10.97
C PRO A 55 -7.92 -26.09 -11.11
N ARG A 56 -7.67 -25.55 -12.31
CA ARG A 56 -6.69 -24.50 -12.56
C ARG A 56 -7.11 -23.12 -12.06
N GLU A 57 -8.40 -22.89 -11.79
CA GLU A 57 -8.89 -21.63 -11.19
C GLU A 57 -8.83 -21.62 -9.65
N ALA A 58 -8.47 -22.73 -9.01
CA ALA A 58 -8.38 -22.84 -7.55
C ALA A 58 -7.06 -22.28 -6.97
N ILE A 59 -6.28 -21.52 -7.72
CA ILE A 59 -5.13 -20.79 -7.15
C ILE A 59 -5.68 -19.57 -6.40
N SER A 60 -5.75 -19.69 -5.07
CA SER A 60 -6.14 -18.58 -4.21
C SER A 60 -5.00 -17.56 -4.13
N TYR A 61 -5.14 -16.46 -4.86
CA TYR A 61 -4.25 -15.30 -4.78
C TYR A 61 -4.64 -14.44 -3.58
N LYS A 62 -3.84 -14.45 -2.51
CA LYS A 62 -4.12 -13.66 -1.29
C LYS A 62 -3.52 -12.25 -1.33
N GLY A 63 -3.08 -11.79 -2.49
CA GLY A 63 -2.26 -10.59 -2.64
C GLY A 63 -0.80 -10.89 -2.31
N THR A 64 0.04 -9.87 -2.45
CA THR A 64 1.48 -9.97 -2.29
C THR A 64 1.90 -9.17 -1.07
N LYS A 65 2.74 -9.72 -0.21
CA LYS A 65 3.35 -8.93 0.85
C LYS A 65 4.74 -8.49 0.44
N ILE A 66 5.09 -7.26 0.80
CA ILE A 66 6.42 -6.70 0.57
C ILE A 66 7.09 -6.55 1.94
N HIS A 67 8.15 -7.32 2.16
CA HIS A 67 8.99 -7.28 3.35
C HIS A 67 10.15 -6.30 3.14
N VAL A 68 10.52 -5.56 4.18
CA VAL A 68 11.65 -4.62 4.12
C VAL A 68 12.77 -5.18 4.97
N SER A 69 13.90 -5.52 4.36
CA SER A 69 14.99 -6.18 5.07
C SER A 69 15.96 -5.22 5.74
N LYS A 70 15.97 -3.94 5.35
CA LYS A 70 16.88 -2.97 5.96
C LYS A 70 16.32 -1.55 5.92
N GLY A 71 16.50 -0.83 7.03
CA GLY A 71 16.13 0.57 7.16
C GLY A 71 14.61 0.79 7.07
N CYS A 72 14.21 2.01 6.69
CA CYS A 72 12.82 2.42 6.51
C CYS A 72 12.57 2.97 5.10
N ILE A 73 11.42 2.62 4.54
CA ILE A 73 10.92 3.07 3.25
C ILE A 73 9.45 3.47 3.34
N LEU A 74 8.93 4.10 2.29
CA LEU A 74 7.49 4.26 2.10
C LEU A 74 7.02 3.38 0.96
N ILE A 75 5.94 2.65 1.17
CA ILE A 75 5.22 1.92 0.12
C ILE A 75 3.81 2.48 0.06
N ASN A 76 3.42 3.09 -1.06
CA ASN A 76 2.17 3.85 -1.21
C ASN A 76 1.93 4.79 -0.02
N ASP A 77 2.92 5.63 0.28
CA ASP A 77 2.95 6.58 1.42
C ASP A 77 2.86 5.97 2.83
N SER A 78 2.88 4.64 2.93
CA SER A 78 2.86 3.93 4.21
C SER A 78 4.28 3.53 4.63
N LYS A 79 4.68 3.94 5.84
CA LYS A 79 5.98 3.60 6.44
C LYS A 79 6.12 2.10 6.67
N ARG A 80 7.27 1.56 6.26
CA ARG A 80 7.71 0.18 6.53
C ARG A 80 9.17 0.18 6.92
N CYS A 81 9.53 -0.53 7.98
CA CYS A 81 10.90 -0.62 8.49
C CYS A 81 11.25 -2.05 8.87
N GLU A 82 12.53 -2.39 8.80
CA GLU A 82 13.10 -3.70 9.17
C GLU A 82 12.61 -4.20 10.53
N GLU A 83 12.66 -3.35 11.56
CA GLU A 83 12.53 -3.79 12.96
C GLU A 83 11.12 -3.59 13.54
N TYR A 84 10.27 -2.80 12.86
CA TYR A 84 8.99 -2.32 13.40
C TYR A 84 7.81 -2.36 12.42
N GLY A 85 7.98 -2.89 11.21
CA GLY A 85 6.94 -2.92 10.19
C GLY A 85 6.38 -4.32 9.95
N GLU A 86 5.06 -4.49 10.11
CA GLU A 86 4.39 -5.56 9.35
C GLU A 86 4.65 -5.35 7.86
N PRO A 87 4.79 -6.43 7.07
CA PRO A 87 5.01 -6.29 5.64
C PRO A 87 3.84 -5.55 4.99
N TYR A 88 4.13 -4.78 3.95
CA TYR A 88 3.07 -4.07 3.24
C TYR A 88 2.26 -5.05 2.40
N HIS A 89 0.96 -5.13 2.65
CA HIS A 89 0.08 -6.01 1.88
C HIS A 89 -0.49 -5.27 0.66
N VAL A 90 -0.11 -5.71 -0.52
CA VAL A 90 -0.74 -5.33 -1.78
C VAL A 90 -1.88 -6.31 -2.04
N ALA A 91 -3.12 -5.83 -1.95
CA ALA A 91 -4.30 -6.66 -2.20
C ALA A 91 -4.28 -7.21 -3.64
N SER A 92 -4.70 -8.48 -3.81
CA SER A 92 -4.82 -9.05 -5.15
C SER A 92 -5.93 -8.34 -5.92
N GLY A 93 -5.59 -7.86 -7.12
CA GLY A 93 -6.56 -7.42 -8.12
C GLY A 93 -7.10 -8.57 -8.96
N ARG A 94 -7.60 -8.24 -10.15
CA ARG A 94 -7.97 -9.22 -11.18
C ARG A 94 -6.72 -9.88 -11.75
N ILE A 95 -6.76 -11.20 -11.94
CA ILE A 95 -5.60 -12.03 -12.32
C ILE A 95 -4.90 -11.63 -13.62
N ASP A 96 -5.63 -10.97 -14.54
CA ASP A 96 -5.16 -10.51 -15.84
C ASP A 96 -4.43 -9.15 -15.77
N VAL A 97 -4.40 -8.51 -14.61
CA VAL A 97 -3.79 -7.20 -14.40
C VAL A 97 -2.52 -7.36 -13.57
N LYS A 98 -1.44 -6.67 -13.96
CA LYS A 98 -0.24 -6.65 -13.12
C LYS A 98 -0.51 -5.91 -11.81
N MET A 99 0.11 -6.41 -10.75
CA MET A 99 0.14 -5.73 -9.47
C MET A 99 1.29 -4.71 -9.48
N SER A 100 1.11 -3.60 -8.75
CA SER A 100 2.13 -2.57 -8.61
C SER A 100 2.06 -1.88 -7.26
N ALA A 101 3.16 -1.24 -6.87
CA ALA A 101 3.21 -0.36 -5.71
C ALA A 101 4.27 0.72 -5.94
N THR A 102 4.01 1.94 -5.48
CA THR A 102 5.00 3.01 -5.46
C THR A 102 5.86 2.89 -4.22
N ILE A 103 7.17 2.78 -4.41
CA ILE A 103 8.15 2.65 -3.35
C ILE A 103 9.06 3.88 -3.39
N TYR A 104 9.13 4.58 -2.27
CA TYR A 104 10.14 5.61 -2.03
C TYR A 104 11.21 5.02 -1.11
N ALA A 105 12.48 5.19 -1.47
CA ALA A 105 13.60 4.58 -0.76
C ALA A 105 14.84 5.48 -0.75
N GLY A 106 15.88 5.03 -0.03
CA GLY A 106 17.13 5.79 0.10
C GLY A 106 16.98 7.04 0.97
N PHE A 107 16.16 6.94 2.02
CA PHE A 107 16.04 7.93 3.09
C PHE A 107 17.29 7.92 3.98
N ASP A 108 17.75 9.11 4.40
CA ASP A 108 18.80 9.24 5.42
C ASP A 108 18.20 9.04 6.81
N GLY A 109 18.63 8.00 7.52
CA GLY A 109 18.16 7.68 8.88
C GLY A 109 18.52 8.73 9.94
N ASN A 110 19.47 9.62 9.64
CA ASN A 110 19.89 10.70 10.54
C ASN A 110 19.10 11.99 10.31
N ASP A 111 18.40 12.13 9.18
CA ASP A 111 17.57 13.30 8.91
C ASP A 111 16.31 13.25 9.79
N LYS A 112 16.03 14.35 10.49
CA LYS A 112 14.89 14.52 11.42
C LYS A 112 13.85 15.51 10.90
N SER A 113 13.95 15.92 9.64
CA SER A 113 12.93 16.72 8.98
C SER A 113 11.64 15.93 8.82
N ASP A 114 10.48 16.55 9.01
CA ASP A 114 9.16 15.89 8.85
C ASP A 114 8.92 15.37 7.42
N TYR A 115 9.51 16.07 6.44
CA TYR A 115 9.38 15.78 5.02
C TYR A 115 10.73 15.92 4.33
N VAL A 116 11.03 14.99 3.43
CA VAL A 116 12.30 14.90 2.71
C VAL A 116 12.05 14.50 1.26
N VAL A 117 13.04 14.71 0.40
CA VAL A 117 13.07 14.17 -0.96
C VAL A 117 13.95 12.92 -0.92
N PRO A 118 13.36 11.70 -0.90
CA PRO A 118 14.14 10.47 -0.93
C PRO A 118 14.88 10.38 -2.25
N THR A 119 16.02 9.69 -2.24
CA THR A 119 16.89 9.59 -3.43
C THR A 119 16.29 8.72 -4.54
N CYS A 120 15.33 7.84 -4.20
CA CYS A 120 14.72 6.90 -5.13
C CYS A 120 13.19 6.89 -5.03
N LYS A 121 12.54 6.85 -6.20
CA LYS A 121 11.13 6.49 -6.39
C LYS A 121 11.02 5.47 -7.52
N MET A 122 10.40 4.33 -7.22
CA MET A 122 10.11 3.31 -8.23
C MET A 122 8.67 2.82 -8.11
N THR A 123 8.12 2.35 -9.23
CA THR A 123 6.77 1.76 -9.28
C THR A 123 6.85 0.40 -9.99
N PRO A 124 7.45 -0.62 -9.34
CA PRO A 124 7.60 -1.94 -9.93
C PRO A 124 6.24 -2.57 -10.23
N GLU A 125 6.23 -3.38 -11.28
CA GLU A 125 5.09 -4.20 -11.65
C GLU A 125 5.47 -5.69 -11.57
N TRP A 126 4.56 -6.51 -11.10
CA TRP A 126 4.74 -7.96 -11.07
C TRP A 126 3.43 -8.68 -11.39
N SER A 127 3.56 -9.91 -11.88
CA SER A 127 2.41 -10.79 -12.10
C SER A 127 1.86 -11.27 -10.77
N HIS A 128 0.61 -11.74 -10.77
CA HIS A 128 0.03 -12.41 -9.62
C HIS A 128 0.90 -13.60 -9.18
N VAL A 129 1.33 -13.55 -7.92
CA VAL A 129 2.17 -14.57 -7.30
C VAL A 129 1.33 -15.52 -6.46
N PRO A 130 1.66 -16.82 -6.40
CA PRO A 130 1.03 -17.76 -5.47
C PRO A 130 1.08 -17.24 -4.02
N LYS A 131 0.18 -17.73 -3.16
CA LYS A 131 0.00 -17.29 -1.77
C LYS A 131 1.29 -17.22 -0.91
N ASN A 132 2.36 -17.91 -1.30
CA ASN A 132 3.60 -18.02 -0.53
C ASN A 132 4.80 -17.31 -1.19
N ASP A 133 4.58 -16.61 -2.30
CA ASP A 133 5.64 -15.94 -3.07
C ASP A 133 5.62 -14.43 -2.76
N ASP A 134 6.01 -14.07 -1.55
CA ASP A 134 6.14 -12.67 -1.13
C ASP A 134 7.36 -12.00 -1.79
N LEU A 135 7.40 -10.67 -1.73
CA LEU A 135 8.51 -9.86 -2.24
C LEU A 135 9.34 -9.29 -1.11
N HIS A 136 10.62 -9.05 -1.39
CA HIS A 136 11.58 -8.53 -0.44
C HIS A 136 12.27 -7.29 -1.01
N PHE A 137 12.28 -6.21 -0.25
CA PHE A 137 13.05 -5.02 -0.56
C PHE A 137 14.38 -5.05 0.22
N ILE A 138 15.47 -5.30 -0.52
CA ILE A 138 16.82 -5.53 0.01
C ILE A 138 17.82 -4.76 -0.84
N ASP A 139 18.76 -4.05 -0.21
CA ASP A 139 19.82 -3.30 -0.90
C ASP A 139 19.32 -2.37 -2.00
N ASN A 140 18.23 -1.66 -1.72
CA ASN A 140 17.52 -0.77 -2.64
C ASN A 140 16.92 -1.46 -3.89
N CYS A 141 16.69 -2.77 -3.83
CA CYS A 141 16.07 -3.55 -4.89
C CYS A 141 14.87 -4.34 -4.39
N LEU A 142 13.80 -4.37 -5.18
CA LEU A 142 12.69 -5.29 -4.99
C LEU A 142 13.00 -6.62 -5.67
N LYS A 143 12.96 -7.70 -4.89
CA LYS A 143 13.24 -9.07 -5.32
C LYS A 143 12.08 -9.99 -4.99
N ASN A 144 11.93 -11.06 -5.75
CA ASN A 144 11.03 -12.16 -5.40
C ASN A 144 11.68 -13.15 -4.44
N ILE A 145 10.93 -14.16 -4.01
CA ILE A 145 11.41 -15.24 -3.13
C ILE A 145 12.58 -16.08 -3.69
N ARG A 146 12.85 -15.99 -5.00
CA ARG A 146 13.96 -16.67 -5.69
C ARG A 146 15.19 -15.77 -5.83
N ASP A 147 15.20 -14.62 -5.15
CA ASP A 147 16.20 -13.57 -5.26
C ASP A 147 16.34 -12.95 -6.67
N GLU A 148 15.37 -13.18 -7.55
CA GLU A 148 15.34 -12.53 -8.86
C GLU A 148 14.92 -11.07 -8.66
N THR A 149 15.70 -10.17 -9.26
CA THR A 149 15.47 -8.73 -9.15
C THR A 149 14.33 -8.31 -10.08
N ILE A 150 13.31 -7.68 -9.51
CA ILE A 150 12.19 -7.09 -10.23
C ILE A 150 12.57 -5.67 -10.68
N GLN A 151 13.04 -4.85 -9.74
CA GLN A 151 13.50 -3.49 -10.00
C GLN A 151 14.45 -3.01 -8.90
N CYS A 152 15.46 -2.22 -9.26
CA CYS A 152 16.35 -1.55 -8.33
C CYS A 152 16.20 -0.04 -8.42
N CYS A 153 16.56 0.64 -7.33
CA CYS A 153 16.87 2.05 -7.37
C CYS A 153 18.17 2.28 -8.13
N ASP A 154 18.09 3.03 -9.23
CA ASP A 154 19.22 3.51 -10.02
C ASP A 154 19.03 4.99 -10.42
N SER A 155 19.91 5.52 -11.26
CA SER A 155 19.81 6.90 -11.77
C SER A 155 18.51 7.20 -12.52
N ASN A 156 17.83 6.19 -13.06
CA ASN A 156 16.56 6.34 -13.76
C ASN A 156 15.35 6.40 -12.80
N THR A 157 15.56 6.06 -11.53
CA THR A 157 14.56 6.11 -10.47
C THR A 157 14.75 7.31 -9.54
N ALA A 158 15.53 8.31 -9.97
CA ALA A 158 15.70 9.55 -9.24
C ALA A 158 14.33 10.20 -8.94
N ASN A 159 14.24 10.85 -7.79
CA ASN A 159 12.99 11.40 -7.31
C ASN A 159 13.13 12.87 -6.91
N GLU A 160 12.10 13.64 -7.24
CA GLU A 160 11.97 15.05 -6.83
C GLU A 160 10.75 15.25 -5.89
N ASP A 161 9.95 14.20 -5.68
CA ASP A 161 8.76 14.28 -4.83
C ASP A 161 9.15 14.45 -3.37
N LYS A 162 8.53 15.42 -2.71
CA LYS A 162 8.65 15.64 -1.27
C LYS A 162 7.61 14.78 -0.53
N VAL A 163 8.08 13.83 0.27
CA VAL A 163 7.24 12.87 1.02
C VAL A 163 7.56 12.90 2.50
N ARG A 164 6.71 12.28 3.33
CA ARG A 164 6.92 12.20 4.78
C ARG A 164 8.18 11.39 5.09
N ASN A 165 9.03 11.88 6.00
CA ASN A 165 10.20 11.13 6.44
C ASN A 165 9.77 9.94 7.30
N PRO A 166 10.21 8.70 7.00
CA PRO A 166 9.88 7.56 7.82
C PRO A 166 10.76 7.41 9.08
N TYR A 167 11.81 8.22 9.28
CA TYR A 167 12.72 8.16 10.45
C TYR A 167 12.47 9.22 11.53
#